data_AF-A0A1V4A0S1-F1
#
_entry.id   AF-A0A1V4A0S1-F1
#
_cell.length_a   1.000
_cell.length_b   1.000
_cell.length_c   1.000
_cell.angle_alpha   90.00
_cell.angle_beta   90.00
_cell.angle_gamma   90.00
#
_symmetry.space_group_name_H-M   'P 1'
#
loop_
_entity.id
_entity.type
_entity.pdbx_description
1 polymer ?
#
loop_
_entity_poly.entity_id
_entity_poly.type
_entity_poly.pdbx_seq_one_letter_code
_entity_poly.pdbx_strand_id
1 'polypeptide(L)'
;MTTTGPGGVFARIDQSVLGLSDGTRPPLTVYVGSRMIRLSLKESRKALYGVRRDAALRAAVWRQAVTEARHEPPDCDGARRLLVVWLVLPGLYRNLHRILSLWQRVDRADLEAEAVLAVLAALDRVDPDDPEAGGCLIKEAVNRMWAYAKRVTQEIPVVDIGAFAEARNATAAPEERSCPPEGWEVHITPPPRREGVCATLRFAAPNRRRDDSRTGTSLPDLVLRARRHTEADLIGTLVLRPAGARR
;
A
#
# COMPACT_ATOMS: atom_id res chain seq x y z
N MET A 1 -21.56 7.85 -7.87
CA MET A 1 -21.13 8.16 -9.25
C MET A 1 -19.80 8.89 -9.18
N THR A 2 -18.69 8.16 -9.20
CA THR A 2 -17.34 8.73 -9.21
C THR A 2 -17.05 9.26 -10.61
N THR A 3 -17.02 10.58 -10.72
CA THR A 3 -16.57 11.31 -11.90
C THR A 3 -15.14 10.90 -12.24
N THR A 4 -14.96 9.98 -13.17
CA THR A 4 -13.67 9.76 -13.84
C THR A 4 -13.35 11.00 -14.67
N GLY A 5 -12.75 11.99 -14.02
CA GLY A 5 -12.32 13.23 -14.65
C GLY A 5 -11.23 12.96 -15.70
N PRO A 6 -11.20 13.73 -16.80
CA PRO A 6 -10.13 13.67 -17.79
C PRO A 6 -8.87 14.30 -17.18
N GLY A 7 -8.05 13.55 -16.45
CA GLY A 7 -6.93 14.17 -15.74
C GLY A 7 -6.02 13.29 -14.89
N GLY A 8 -5.74 12.05 -15.31
CA GLY A 8 -4.75 11.20 -14.65
C GLY A 8 -3.35 11.81 -14.65
N VAL A 9 -2.50 11.40 -13.70
CA VAL A 9 -1.10 11.83 -13.58
C VAL A 9 -0.34 11.57 -14.88
N PHE A 10 -0.56 10.43 -15.53
CA PHE A 10 0.11 10.11 -16.80
C PHE A 10 -0.28 11.10 -17.91
N ALA A 11 -1.56 11.48 -17.99
CA ALA A 11 -2.04 12.44 -18.97
C ALA A 11 -1.45 13.85 -18.72
N ARG A 12 -1.33 14.25 -17.45
CA ARG A 12 -0.66 15.51 -17.08
C ARG A 12 0.81 15.50 -17.45
N ILE A 13 1.52 14.39 -17.26
CA ILE A 13 2.91 14.26 -17.66
C ILE A 13 3.06 14.35 -19.19
N ASP A 14 2.20 13.65 -19.96
CA ASP A 14 2.19 13.77 -21.42
C ASP A 14 1.94 15.22 -21.86
N GLN A 15 1.00 15.94 -21.23
CA GLN A 15 0.72 17.35 -21.51
C GLN A 15 1.88 18.26 -21.11
N SER A 16 2.48 18.08 -19.94
CA SER A 16 3.62 18.89 -19.49
C SER A 16 4.85 18.67 -20.37
N VAL A 17 5.05 17.45 -20.89
CA VAL A 17 6.22 17.14 -21.71
C VAL A 17 6.04 17.56 -23.16
N LEU A 18 4.83 17.46 -23.71
CA LEU A 18 4.53 17.78 -25.11
C LEU A 18 3.96 19.19 -25.32
N GLY A 19 3.39 19.80 -24.28
CA GLY A 19 2.76 21.12 -24.32
C GLY A 19 3.73 22.28 -24.13
N LEU A 20 4.97 22.01 -23.72
CA LEU A 20 6.06 22.98 -23.84
C LEU A 20 6.48 23.03 -25.31
N SER A 21 6.31 24.19 -25.93
CA SER A 21 6.67 24.42 -27.35
C SER A 21 8.03 23.83 -27.69
N ASP A 22 8.11 23.17 -28.86
CA ASP A 22 9.26 22.38 -29.37
C ASP A 22 10.62 23.11 -29.36
N GLY A 23 10.64 24.43 -29.11
CA GLY A 23 11.85 25.25 -28.97
C GLY A 23 12.45 25.33 -27.57
N THR A 24 11.73 24.95 -26.51
CA THR A 24 12.18 25.21 -25.11
C THR A 24 12.82 23.98 -24.46
N ARG A 25 12.54 22.75 -24.93
CA ARG A 25 13.16 21.55 -24.37
C ARG A 25 14.35 21.09 -25.21
N PRO A 26 15.55 20.97 -24.60
CA PRO A 26 16.71 20.50 -25.31
C PRO A 26 16.49 19.04 -25.75
N PRO A 27 16.74 18.72 -27.03
CA PRO A 27 16.65 17.36 -27.53
C PRO A 27 17.67 16.46 -26.86
N LEU A 28 17.41 15.15 -26.89
CA LEU A 28 18.30 14.16 -26.31
C LEU A 28 19.44 13.89 -27.29
N THR A 29 20.68 14.15 -26.86
CA THR A 29 21.87 13.88 -27.68
C THR A 29 22.48 12.57 -27.23
N VAL A 30 22.35 11.53 -28.06
CA VAL A 30 22.79 10.17 -27.74
C VAL A 30 24.02 9.80 -28.55
N TYR A 31 24.88 8.97 -27.97
CA TYR A 31 26.05 8.42 -28.66
C TYR A 31 25.82 6.92 -28.93
N VAL A 32 25.85 6.54 -30.21
CA VAL A 32 25.77 5.14 -30.64
C VAL A 32 27.08 4.80 -31.37
N GLY A 33 27.96 4.07 -30.67
CA GLY A 33 29.34 3.90 -31.11
C GLY A 33 30.05 5.25 -31.20
N SER A 34 30.56 5.59 -32.39
CA SER A 34 31.22 6.89 -32.65
C SER A 34 30.29 7.98 -33.19
N ARG A 35 29.00 7.68 -33.38
CA ARG A 35 28.03 8.62 -33.97
C ARG A 35 27.24 9.33 -32.88
N MET A 36 27.28 10.66 -32.92
CA MET A 36 26.37 11.51 -32.16
C MET A 36 25.06 11.66 -32.94
N ILE A 37 23.94 11.37 -32.29
CA ILE A 37 22.59 11.49 -32.86
C ILE A 37 21.77 12.40 -31.95
N ARG A 38 21.19 13.45 -32.52
CA ARG A 38 20.28 14.36 -31.82
C ARG A 38 18.85 13.91 -32.09
N LEU A 39 18.12 13.54 -31.05
CA LEU A 39 16.75 13.05 -31.13
C LEU A 39 15.79 14.02 -30.46
N SER A 40 14.70 14.36 -31.16
CA SER A 40 13.53 14.96 -30.52
C SER A 40 12.92 13.99 -29.50
N LEU A 41 12.11 14.49 -28.57
CA LEU A 41 11.47 13.63 -27.57
C LEU A 41 10.61 12.54 -28.21
N LYS A 42 9.89 12.88 -29.29
CA LYS A 42 9.07 11.94 -30.06
C LYS A 42 9.94 10.88 -30.75
N GLU A 43 11.08 11.26 -31.30
CA GLU A 43 12.03 10.31 -31.91
C GLU A 43 12.66 9.39 -30.86
N SER A 44 13.00 9.90 -29.68
CA SER A 44 13.46 9.09 -28.56
C SER A 44 12.42 8.03 -28.17
N ARG A 45 11.15 8.41 -28.00
CA ARG A 45 10.07 7.46 -27.69
C ARG A 45 9.85 6.46 -28.84
N LYS A 46 9.96 6.90 -30.09
CA LYS A 46 9.88 6.03 -31.27
C LYS A 46 11.05 5.05 -31.35
N ALA A 47 12.26 5.45 -30.96
CA ALA A 47 13.43 4.57 -30.89
C ALA A 47 13.25 3.48 -29.83
N LEU A 48 12.59 3.81 -28.71
CA LEU A 48 12.32 2.86 -27.63
C LEU A 48 11.22 1.84 -27.94
N TYR A 49 10.10 2.30 -28.51
CA TYR A 49 8.88 1.47 -28.64
C TYR A 49 8.43 1.24 -30.08
N GLY A 50 9.15 1.77 -31.06
CA GLY A 50 8.83 1.63 -32.48
C GLY A 50 8.99 0.21 -33.01
N VAL A 51 8.52 0.01 -34.24
CA VAL A 51 8.54 -1.28 -34.93
C VAL A 51 9.97 -1.76 -35.20
N ARG A 52 10.88 -0.83 -35.55
CA ARG A 52 12.31 -1.13 -35.73
C ARG A 52 13.01 -1.02 -34.39
N ARG A 53 13.42 -2.17 -33.84
CA ARG A 53 14.09 -2.27 -32.53
C ARG A 53 15.60 -2.36 -32.73
N ASP A 54 16.28 -1.22 -32.64
CA ASP A 54 17.73 -1.17 -32.51
C ASP A 54 18.08 -1.17 -31.01
N ALA A 55 18.67 -2.28 -30.54
CA ALA A 55 19.03 -2.46 -29.14
C ALA A 55 20.12 -1.46 -28.69
N ALA A 56 21.08 -1.13 -29.56
CA ALA A 56 22.15 -0.19 -29.24
C ALA A 56 21.61 1.24 -29.11
N LEU A 57 20.74 1.64 -30.04
CA LEU A 57 20.07 2.95 -29.97
C LEU A 57 19.19 3.05 -28.71
N ARG A 58 18.47 1.99 -28.35
CA ARG A 58 17.66 1.95 -27.12
C ARG A 58 18.50 2.11 -25.86
N ALA A 59 19.59 1.36 -25.76
CA ALA A 59 20.50 1.45 -24.62
C ALA A 59 21.10 2.86 -24.52
N ALA A 60 21.50 3.45 -25.65
CA ALA A 60 22.03 4.81 -25.69
C ALA A 60 21.00 5.87 -25.26
N VAL A 61 19.73 5.75 -25.69
CA VAL A 61 18.64 6.63 -25.26
C VAL A 61 18.41 6.53 -23.75
N TRP A 62 18.34 5.31 -23.20
CA TRP A 62 18.15 5.13 -21.76
C TRP A 62 19.34 5.63 -20.94
N ARG A 63 20.56 5.28 -21.34
CA ARG A 63 21.79 5.77 -20.70
C ARG A 63 21.80 7.29 -20.64
N GLN A 64 21.59 7.96 -21.77
CA GLN A 64 21.61 9.42 -21.80
C GLN A 64 20.50 10.04 -20.94
N ALA A 65 19.26 9.54 -21.06
CA ALA A 65 18.14 10.08 -20.30
C ALA A 65 18.32 9.91 -18.79
N VAL A 66 18.79 8.74 -18.35
CA VAL A 66 19.08 8.47 -16.93
C VAL A 66 20.24 9.33 -16.44
N THR A 67 21.33 9.41 -17.21
CA THR A 67 22.49 10.24 -16.84
C THR A 67 22.08 11.71 -16.70
N GLU A 68 21.38 12.29 -17.66
CA GLU A 68 20.94 13.68 -17.57
C GLU A 68 19.99 13.91 -16.40
N ALA A 69 19.08 12.97 -16.12
CA ALA A 69 18.13 13.10 -15.02
C ALA A 69 18.78 12.95 -13.63
N ARG A 70 19.86 12.17 -13.52
CA ARG A 70 20.63 12.03 -12.28
C ARG A 70 21.53 13.23 -12.01
N HIS A 71 22.03 13.88 -13.06
CA HIS A 71 22.85 15.10 -12.94
C HIS A 71 22.02 16.39 -12.88
N GLU A 72 20.69 16.28 -12.91
CA GLU A 72 19.79 17.43 -12.76
C GLU A 72 19.91 18.00 -11.34
N PRO A 73 20.27 19.28 -11.18
CA PRO A 73 20.34 19.94 -9.88
C PRO A 73 18.98 19.95 -9.17
N PRO A 74 18.95 19.91 -7.83
CA PRO A 74 17.70 20.00 -7.07
C PRO A 74 16.89 21.28 -7.30
N ASP A 75 17.58 22.37 -7.68
CA ASP A 75 16.99 23.69 -7.91
C ASP A 75 16.38 23.85 -9.31
N CYS A 76 16.47 22.84 -10.17
CA CYS A 76 15.84 22.83 -11.48
C CYS A 76 14.38 22.36 -11.40
N ASP A 77 13.60 22.63 -12.44
CA ASP A 77 12.18 22.27 -12.55
C ASP A 77 11.89 20.75 -12.65
N GLY A 78 12.93 19.91 -12.59
CA GLY A 78 12.82 18.47 -12.71
C GLY A 78 12.49 18.00 -14.13
N ALA A 79 12.69 18.83 -15.17
CA ALA A 79 12.36 18.49 -16.55
C ALA A 79 13.04 17.21 -17.05
N ARG A 80 14.28 16.92 -16.64
CA ARG A 80 15.00 15.70 -17.04
C ARG A 80 14.45 14.47 -16.36
N ARG A 81 14.19 14.54 -15.05
CA ARG A 81 13.48 13.47 -14.30
C ARG A 81 12.09 13.22 -14.89
N LEU A 82 11.35 14.29 -15.20
CA LEU A 82 10.03 14.20 -15.84
C LEU A 82 10.11 13.58 -17.25
N LEU A 83 11.17 13.85 -18.01
CA LEU A 83 11.40 13.20 -19.30
C LEU A 83 11.59 11.68 -19.14
N VAL A 84 12.36 11.23 -18.15
CA VAL A 84 12.51 9.79 -17.88
C VAL A 84 11.17 9.16 -17.53
N VAL A 85 10.38 9.81 -16.66
CA VAL A 85 9.02 9.35 -16.33
C VAL A 85 8.16 9.27 -17.58
N TRP A 86 8.24 10.26 -18.47
CA TRP A 86 7.53 10.26 -19.74
C TRP A 86 7.97 9.10 -20.65
N LEU A 87 9.28 8.80 -20.74
CA LEU A 87 9.80 7.71 -21.55
C LEU A 87 9.34 6.33 -21.05
N VAL A 88 9.09 6.14 -19.76
CA VAL A 88 8.62 4.84 -19.24
C VAL A 88 7.11 4.60 -19.42
N LEU A 89 6.28 5.65 -19.56
CA LEU A 89 4.82 5.52 -19.60
C LEU A 89 4.28 4.47 -20.59
N PRO A 90 4.78 4.36 -21.83
CA PRO A 90 4.32 3.31 -22.77
C PRO A 90 4.48 1.88 -22.22
N GLY A 91 5.56 1.62 -21.46
CA GLY A 91 5.77 0.34 -20.79
C GLY A 91 4.85 0.10 -19.59
N LEU A 92 4.35 1.16 -18.96
CA LEU A 92 3.46 1.10 -17.80
C LEU A 92 1.99 0.95 -18.18
N TYR A 93 1.54 1.56 -19.28
CA TYR A 93 0.11 1.53 -19.68
C TYR A 93 -0.46 0.11 -19.76
N ARG A 94 0.29 -0.85 -20.29
CA ARG A 94 -0.16 -2.25 -20.36
C ARG A 94 -0.45 -2.84 -18.97
N ASN A 95 0.40 -2.57 -18.00
CA ASN A 95 0.23 -3.07 -16.63
C ASN A 95 -0.85 -2.28 -15.89
N LEU A 96 -0.93 -0.97 -16.09
CA LEU A 96 -2.00 -0.13 -15.57
C LEU A 96 -3.37 -0.68 -15.95
N HIS A 97 -3.61 -0.89 -17.24
CA HIS A 97 -4.87 -1.43 -17.74
C HIS A 97 -5.17 -2.83 -17.20
N ARG A 98 -4.14 -3.68 -17.13
CA ARG A 98 -4.30 -5.03 -16.58
C ARG A 98 -4.70 -5.00 -15.10
N ILE A 99 -4.04 -4.20 -14.28
CA ILE A 99 -4.34 -4.07 -12.84
C ILE A 99 -5.74 -3.52 -12.63
N LEU A 100 -6.11 -2.44 -13.33
CA LEU A 100 -7.45 -1.84 -13.25
C LEU A 100 -8.56 -2.80 -13.71
N SER A 101 -8.29 -3.65 -14.72
CA SER A 101 -9.24 -4.68 -15.14
C SER A 101 -9.42 -5.81 -14.12
N LEU A 102 -8.39 -6.11 -13.33
CA LEU A 102 -8.43 -7.18 -12.33
C LEU A 102 -9.02 -6.70 -11.00
N TRP A 103 -8.86 -5.41 -10.67
CA TRP A 103 -9.25 -4.86 -9.38
C TRP A 103 -10.04 -3.57 -9.52
N GLN A 104 -11.37 -3.69 -9.46
CA GLN A 104 -12.31 -2.57 -9.60
C GLN A 104 -12.26 -1.53 -8.45
N ARG A 105 -11.64 -1.89 -7.31
CA ARG A 105 -11.53 -1.00 -6.14
C ARG A 105 -10.31 -0.09 -6.14
N VAL A 106 -9.42 -0.26 -7.11
CA VAL A 106 -8.17 0.50 -7.18
C VAL A 106 -8.42 1.84 -7.86
N ASP A 107 -8.10 2.95 -7.19
CA ASP A 107 -8.12 4.26 -7.81
C ASP A 107 -6.98 4.37 -8.85
N ARG A 108 -7.35 4.79 -10.06
CA ARG A 108 -6.41 5.00 -11.16
C ARG A 108 -5.38 6.08 -10.84
N ALA A 109 -5.80 7.19 -10.23
CA ALA A 109 -4.91 8.31 -9.94
C ALA A 109 -3.81 7.91 -8.94
N ASP A 110 -4.18 7.19 -7.88
CA ASP A 110 -3.24 6.69 -6.90
C ASP A 110 -2.28 5.66 -7.50
N LEU A 111 -2.80 4.76 -8.34
CA LEU A 111 -1.99 3.76 -9.02
C LEU A 111 -0.97 4.39 -9.98
N GLU A 112 -1.38 5.42 -10.73
CA GLU A 112 -0.47 6.21 -11.58
C GLU A 112 0.56 6.98 -10.73
N ALA A 113 0.16 7.56 -9.60
CA ALA A 113 1.06 8.26 -8.68
C ALA A 113 2.12 7.32 -8.06
N GLU A 114 1.72 6.14 -7.61
CA GLU A 114 2.63 5.12 -7.08
C GLU A 114 3.62 4.62 -8.16
N ALA A 115 3.17 4.51 -9.42
CA ALA A 115 4.05 4.19 -10.52
C ALA A 115 5.11 5.26 -10.74
N VAL A 116 4.71 6.55 -10.80
CA VAL A 116 5.64 7.67 -10.96
C VAL A 116 6.63 7.74 -9.80
N LEU A 117 6.15 7.61 -8.56
CA LEU A 117 7.00 7.61 -7.37
C LEU A 117 8.05 6.49 -7.42
N ALA A 118 7.64 5.29 -7.84
CA ALA A 118 8.57 4.17 -7.99
C ALA A 118 9.62 4.40 -9.07
N VAL A 119 9.26 4.99 -10.21
CA VAL A 119 10.22 5.36 -11.25
C VAL A 119 11.25 6.34 -10.70
N LEU A 120 10.79 7.41 -10.04
CA LEU A 120 11.67 8.43 -9.47
C LEU A 120 12.59 7.85 -8.38
N ALA A 121 12.07 6.97 -7.52
CA ALA A 121 12.87 6.31 -6.48
C ALA A 121 13.88 5.31 -7.05
N ALA A 122 13.54 4.62 -8.16
CA ALA A 122 14.44 3.70 -8.84
C ALA A 122 15.51 4.44 -9.67
N LEU A 123 15.19 5.63 -10.18
CA LEU A 123 16.10 6.45 -10.99
C LEU A 123 17.40 6.80 -10.24
N ASP A 124 17.32 7.06 -8.95
CA ASP A 124 18.51 7.38 -8.14
C ASP A 124 19.42 6.14 -7.91
N ARG A 125 18.92 4.92 -8.18
CA ARG A 125 19.62 3.65 -7.92
C ARG A 125 20.07 2.92 -9.17
N VAL A 126 19.42 3.18 -10.31
CA VAL A 126 19.70 2.47 -11.55
C VAL A 126 21.08 2.88 -12.09
N ASP A 127 21.82 1.88 -12.57
CA ASP A 127 23.07 2.10 -13.28
C ASP A 127 22.76 2.61 -14.70
N PRO A 128 23.20 3.83 -15.09
CA PRO A 128 22.99 4.32 -16.46
C PRO A 128 23.71 3.49 -17.52
N ASP A 129 24.77 2.76 -17.15
CA ASP A 129 25.55 1.96 -18.10
C ASP A 129 24.94 0.58 -18.38
N ASP A 130 23.98 0.15 -17.55
CA ASP A 130 23.19 -1.06 -17.77
C ASP A 130 22.34 -0.93 -19.05
N PRO A 131 22.53 -1.80 -20.06
CA PRO A 131 21.71 -1.78 -21.28
C PRO A 131 20.21 -1.97 -21.01
N GLU A 132 19.84 -2.56 -19.86
CA GLU A 132 18.46 -2.78 -19.43
C GLU A 132 17.96 -1.75 -18.40
N ALA A 133 18.65 -0.62 -18.20
CA ALA A 133 18.26 0.43 -17.24
C ALA A 133 16.76 0.82 -17.35
N GLY A 134 16.27 1.01 -18.58
CA GLY A 134 14.84 1.29 -18.82
C GLY A 134 13.92 0.15 -18.43
N GLY A 135 14.33 -1.09 -18.68
CA GLY A 135 13.60 -2.29 -18.25
C GLY A 135 13.51 -2.39 -16.73
N CYS A 136 14.61 -2.08 -16.02
CA CYS A 136 14.67 -2.02 -14.56
C CYS A 136 13.72 -0.97 -13.99
N LEU A 137 13.70 0.27 -14.54
CA LEU A 137 12.77 1.32 -14.11
C LEU A 137 11.30 0.89 -14.29
N ILE A 138 10.96 0.35 -15.45
CA ILE A 138 9.60 -0.13 -15.74
C ILE A 138 9.23 -1.27 -14.79
N LYS A 139 10.14 -2.22 -14.56
CA LYS A 139 9.93 -3.36 -13.67
C LYS A 139 9.66 -2.90 -12.24
N GLU A 140 10.44 -1.99 -11.69
CA GLU A 140 10.25 -1.46 -10.33
C GLU A 140 8.90 -0.74 -10.20
N ALA A 141 8.55 0.09 -11.17
CA ALA A 141 7.25 0.75 -11.20
C ALA A 141 6.08 -0.23 -11.25
N VAL A 142 6.16 -1.25 -12.11
CA VAL A 142 5.14 -2.30 -12.22
C VAL A 142 5.04 -3.09 -10.92
N ASN A 143 6.16 -3.49 -10.31
CA ASN A 143 6.17 -4.18 -9.02
C ASN A 143 5.47 -3.35 -7.94
N ARG A 144 5.74 -2.04 -7.88
CA ARG A 144 5.10 -1.13 -6.95
C ARG A 144 3.59 -1.02 -7.19
N MET A 145 3.16 -0.91 -8.45
CA MET A 145 1.74 -0.86 -8.82
C MET A 145 1.00 -2.13 -8.36
N TRP A 146 1.58 -3.32 -8.61
CA TRP A 146 1.00 -4.58 -8.14
C TRP A 146 0.95 -4.67 -6.62
N ALA A 147 2.01 -4.23 -5.93
CA ALA A 147 2.05 -4.21 -4.47
C ALA A 147 0.99 -3.27 -3.87
N TYR A 148 0.85 -2.07 -4.41
CA TYR A 148 -0.19 -1.10 -4.03
C TYR A 148 -1.58 -1.70 -4.21
N ALA A 149 -1.87 -2.24 -5.39
CA ALA A 149 -3.19 -2.77 -5.68
C ALA A 149 -3.54 -3.99 -4.81
N LYS A 150 -2.56 -4.86 -4.52
CA LYS A 150 -2.72 -5.97 -3.57
C LYS A 150 -2.98 -5.49 -2.15
N ARG A 151 -2.28 -4.45 -1.70
CA ARG A 151 -2.46 -3.84 -0.37
C ARG A 151 -3.89 -3.30 -0.22
N VAL A 152 -4.32 -2.44 -1.15
CA VAL A 152 -5.64 -1.79 -1.09
C VAL A 152 -6.80 -2.79 -1.25
N THR A 153 -6.60 -3.89 -1.98
CA THR A 153 -7.63 -4.93 -2.09
C THR A 153 -7.71 -5.86 -0.88
N GLN A 154 -6.63 -5.99 -0.10
CA GLN A 154 -6.62 -6.73 1.16
C GLN A 154 -7.16 -5.89 2.33
N GLU A 155 -7.12 -4.57 2.22
CA GLU A 155 -7.78 -3.67 3.16
C GLU A 155 -9.29 -3.82 3.00
N ILE A 156 -9.90 -4.61 3.90
CA ILE A 156 -11.36 -4.65 4.05
C ILE A 156 -11.74 -3.34 4.74
N PRO A 157 -12.45 -2.42 4.08
CA PRO A 157 -12.98 -1.27 4.79
C PRO A 157 -13.90 -1.80 5.87
N VAL A 158 -13.49 -1.64 7.14
CA VAL A 158 -14.38 -1.87 8.26
C VAL A 158 -15.43 -0.79 8.14
N VAL A 159 -16.60 -1.17 7.62
CA VAL A 159 -17.77 -0.30 7.53
C VAL A 159 -17.93 0.33 8.90
N ASP A 160 -17.86 1.65 8.91
CA ASP A 160 -18.10 2.57 10.02
C ASP A 160 -18.11 1.86 11.38
N ILE A 161 -16.96 1.88 12.06
CA ILE A 161 -16.78 1.25 13.37
C ILE A 161 -17.88 1.74 14.33
N GLY A 162 -18.37 2.98 14.16
CA GLY A 162 -19.52 3.51 14.88
C GLY A 162 -20.79 2.76 14.55
N ALA A 163 -21.17 2.67 13.27
CA ALA A 163 -22.36 1.93 12.85
C ALA A 163 -22.29 0.42 13.16
N PHE A 164 -21.11 -0.21 13.07
CA PHE A 164 -20.90 -1.60 13.46
C PHE A 164 -21.02 -1.78 14.99
N ALA A 165 -20.45 -0.86 15.77
CA ALA A 165 -20.61 -0.85 17.23
C ALA A 165 -22.07 -0.60 17.62
N GLU A 166 -22.77 0.32 16.96
CA GLU A 166 -24.19 0.59 17.15
C GLU A 166 -25.04 -0.61 16.78
N ALA A 167 -24.83 -1.25 15.63
CA ALA A 167 -25.55 -2.46 15.22
C ALA A 167 -25.33 -3.62 16.20
N ARG A 168 -24.10 -3.78 16.69
CA ARG A 168 -23.76 -4.77 17.73
C ARG A 168 -24.40 -4.44 19.08
N ASN A 169 -24.45 -3.17 19.46
CA ASN A 169 -25.07 -2.72 20.71
C ASN A 169 -26.61 -2.71 20.63
N ALA A 170 -27.16 -2.57 19.42
CA ALA A 170 -28.58 -2.64 19.12
C ALA A 170 -29.09 -4.08 19.00
N THR A 171 -28.18 -5.07 18.90
CA THR A 171 -28.57 -6.46 19.06
C THR A 171 -28.93 -6.66 20.53
N ALA A 172 -30.23 -6.73 20.83
CA ALA A 172 -30.74 -6.97 22.17
C ALA A 172 -29.99 -8.14 22.82
N ALA A 173 -29.67 -7.98 24.12
CA ALA A 173 -29.03 -9.02 24.92
C ALA A 173 -29.74 -10.36 24.63
N PRO A 174 -29.00 -11.44 24.35
CA PRO A 174 -29.63 -12.75 24.21
C PRO A 174 -30.47 -12.95 25.46
N GLU A 175 -31.77 -13.17 25.29
CA GLU A 175 -32.66 -13.60 26.37
C GLU A 175 -31.90 -14.62 27.20
N GLU A 176 -31.82 -14.33 28.50
CA GLU A 176 -31.06 -15.01 29.53
C GLU A 176 -31.06 -16.52 29.26
N ARG A 177 -30.07 -16.99 28.50
CA ARG A 177 -29.90 -18.42 28.26
C ARG A 177 -29.61 -18.97 29.63
N SER A 178 -30.50 -19.84 30.10
CA SER A 178 -30.39 -20.53 31.38
C SER A 178 -28.95 -21.00 31.54
N CYS A 179 -28.21 -20.32 32.42
CA CYS A 179 -26.80 -20.61 32.60
C CYS A 179 -26.68 -22.08 33.01
N PRO A 180 -25.81 -22.87 32.36
CA PRO A 180 -25.50 -24.18 32.89
C PRO A 180 -24.99 -24.00 34.34
N PRO A 181 -25.46 -24.82 35.30
CA PRO A 181 -25.17 -24.64 36.73
C PRO A 181 -23.68 -24.77 37.08
N GLU A 182 -22.85 -25.18 36.12
CA GLU A 182 -21.40 -25.32 36.23
C GLU A 182 -20.71 -24.33 35.29
N GLY A 183 -20.60 -23.07 35.71
CA GLY A 183 -19.98 -22.01 34.91
C GLY A 183 -19.32 -20.93 35.76
N TRP A 184 -18.44 -20.15 35.15
CA TRP A 184 -17.85 -18.95 35.74
C TRP A 184 -18.26 -17.74 34.90
N GLU A 185 -18.62 -16.65 35.56
CA GLU A 185 -18.99 -15.38 34.95
C GLU A 185 -17.85 -14.37 35.15
N VAL A 186 -17.45 -13.70 34.07
CA VAL A 186 -16.50 -12.58 34.12
C VAL A 186 -17.31 -11.29 34.06
N HIS A 187 -17.28 -10.52 35.16
CA HIS A 187 -17.81 -9.18 35.18
C HIS A 187 -16.70 -8.17 34.88
N ILE A 188 -16.96 -7.32 33.89
CA ILE A 188 -16.07 -6.23 33.49
C ILE A 188 -16.79 -4.93 33.77
N THR A 189 -16.31 -4.15 34.74
CA THR A 189 -16.83 -2.80 34.98
C THR A 189 -16.09 -1.83 34.04
N PRO A 190 -16.80 -1.18 33.09
CA PRO A 190 -16.15 -0.22 32.19
C PRO A 190 -15.65 1.00 32.98
N PRO A 191 -14.54 1.63 32.55
CA PRO A 191 -14.04 2.85 33.19
C PRO A 191 -15.06 3.98 33.11
N PRO A 192 -15.09 4.89 34.10
CA PRO A 192 -16.07 5.98 34.16
C PRO A 192 -15.84 7.11 33.14
N ARG A 193 -14.75 7.08 32.35
CA ARG A 193 -14.41 8.13 31.37
C ARG A 193 -14.61 7.64 29.94
N ARG A 194 -15.17 8.50 29.08
CA ARG A 194 -15.44 8.22 27.64
C ARG A 194 -14.19 8.03 26.78
N GLU A 195 -13.00 8.41 27.28
CA GLU A 195 -11.71 8.24 26.61
C GLU A 195 -11.10 6.83 26.79
N GLY A 196 -11.88 5.87 27.31
CA GLY A 196 -11.40 4.56 27.75
C GLY A 196 -10.74 3.72 26.64
N VAL A 197 -9.50 3.30 26.90
CA VAL A 197 -8.71 2.40 26.05
C VAL A 197 -9.41 1.03 25.94
N CYS A 198 -9.72 0.61 24.71
CA CYS A 198 -10.18 -0.75 24.40
C CYS A 198 -9.01 -1.73 24.49
N ALA A 199 -8.87 -2.45 25.61
CA ALA A 199 -7.94 -3.57 25.70
C ALA A 199 -8.60 -4.86 25.20
N THR A 200 -7.99 -5.53 24.21
CA THR A 200 -8.43 -6.86 23.77
C THR A 200 -8.07 -7.89 24.85
N LEU A 201 -9.08 -8.50 25.48
CA LEU A 201 -8.87 -9.64 26.37
C LEU A 201 -8.61 -10.90 25.54
N ARG A 202 -7.47 -11.56 25.78
CA ARG A 202 -7.16 -12.87 25.20
C ARG A 202 -7.32 -13.94 26.26
N PHE A 203 -8.26 -14.86 26.03
CA PHE A 203 -8.40 -16.07 26.83
C PHE A 203 -7.58 -17.18 26.17
N ALA A 204 -6.54 -17.66 26.85
CA ALA A 204 -5.79 -18.82 26.43
C ALA A 204 -6.35 -20.05 27.15
N ALA A 205 -7.11 -20.88 26.44
CA ALA A 205 -7.49 -22.19 26.95
C ALA A 205 -6.30 -23.16 26.74
N PRO A 206 -5.89 -23.94 27.75
CA PRO A 206 -4.89 -24.98 27.55
C PRO A 206 -5.44 -26.04 26.59
N ASN A 207 -4.64 -26.40 25.58
CA ASN A 207 -4.92 -27.54 24.71
C ASN A 207 -4.88 -28.82 25.56
N ARG A 208 -6.03 -29.28 26.05
CA ARG A 208 -6.13 -30.59 26.67
C ARG A 208 -6.13 -31.65 25.56
N ARG A 209 -5.10 -32.50 25.55
CA ARG A 209 -5.24 -33.84 24.98
C ARG A 209 -6.44 -34.49 25.67
N ARG A 210 -7.36 -34.99 24.85
CA ARG A 210 -8.49 -35.85 25.24
C ARG A 210 -7.94 -36.95 26.13
N ASP A 211 -8.19 -36.84 27.43
CA ASP A 211 -8.13 -37.98 28.33
C ASP A 211 -9.34 -37.87 29.27
N ASP A 212 -10.13 -38.94 29.27
CA ASP A 212 -11.52 -39.01 29.74
C ASP A 212 -11.62 -39.09 31.28
N SER A 213 -10.95 -38.19 32.01
CA SER A 213 -11.19 -38.06 33.45
C SER A 213 -11.76 -36.69 33.80
N ARG A 214 -13.05 -36.72 34.17
CA ARG A 214 -13.78 -35.62 34.80
C ARG A 214 -13.03 -35.15 36.04
N THR A 215 -12.22 -34.12 35.87
CA THR A 215 -11.70 -33.31 36.96
C THR A 215 -11.73 -31.86 36.49
N GLY A 216 -12.71 -31.13 37.00
CA GLY A 216 -12.92 -29.73 36.72
C GLY A 216 -11.70 -28.93 37.18
N THR A 217 -10.94 -28.39 36.23
CA THR A 217 -10.00 -27.33 36.57
C THR A 217 -10.79 -26.10 36.96
N SER A 218 -10.69 -25.72 38.23
CA SER A 218 -11.27 -24.49 38.72
C SER A 218 -10.53 -23.31 38.09
N LEU A 219 -11.28 -22.38 37.49
CA LEU A 219 -10.78 -21.12 36.92
C LEU A 219 -9.93 -20.25 37.88
N PRO A 220 -10.05 -20.34 39.22
CA PRO A 220 -9.11 -19.71 40.15
C PRO A 220 -7.62 -19.97 39.85
N ASP A 221 -7.25 -21.16 39.37
CA ASP A 221 -5.85 -21.49 39.06
C ASP A 221 -5.35 -20.86 37.75
N LEU A 222 -6.28 -20.52 36.84
CA LEU A 222 -5.98 -19.95 35.52
C LEU A 222 -5.71 -18.43 35.56
N VAL A 223 -6.04 -17.77 36.67
CA VAL A 223 -5.98 -16.29 36.81
C VAL A 223 -4.74 -15.84 37.59
N LEU A 224 -3.82 -16.75 37.89
CA LEU A 224 -2.51 -16.45 38.46
C LEU A 224 -1.55 -15.91 37.40
N ARG A 225 -1.82 -14.71 36.84
CA ARG A 225 -0.78 -13.85 36.19
C ARG A 225 -1.23 -12.45 35.78
N ALA A 226 -2.35 -11.91 36.27
CA ALA A 226 -2.62 -10.48 36.15
C ALA A 226 -1.78 -9.72 37.21
N ARG A 227 -0.47 -9.55 36.99
CA ARG A 227 0.36 -8.70 37.84
C ARG A 227 0.01 -7.24 37.56
N ARG A 228 -0.47 -6.54 38.59
CA ARG A 228 -0.60 -5.08 38.58
C ARG A 228 0.79 -4.47 38.52
N HIS A 229 1.10 -3.69 37.49
CA HIS A 229 2.26 -2.80 37.53
C HIS A 229 1.92 -1.68 38.54
N THR A 230 2.76 -1.51 39.55
CA THR A 230 2.51 -0.64 40.71
C THR A 230 2.35 0.84 40.36
N GLU A 231 2.77 1.24 39.16
CA GLU A 231 2.76 2.62 38.66
C GLU A 231 1.66 2.91 37.62
N ALA A 232 0.80 1.94 37.28
CA ALA A 232 -0.24 2.13 36.27
C ALA A 232 -1.58 2.60 36.86
N ASP A 233 -2.20 3.59 36.21
CA ASP A 233 -3.56 4.04 36.51
C ASP A 233 -4.58 2.88 36.40
N LEU A 234 -5.59 2.89 37.27
CA LEU A 234 -6.65 1.88 37.27
C LEU A 234 -7.59 2.09 36.06
N ILE A 235 -7.46 1.23 35.05
CA ILE A 235 -8.27 1.31 33.81
C ILE A 235 -9.61 0.58 33.95
N GLY A 236 -9.75 -0.35 34.91
CA GLY A 236 -11.00 -1.09 35.14
C GLY A 236 -10.84 -2.22 36.14
N THR A 237 -11.96 -2.83 36.53
CA THR A 237 -11.98 -3.98 37.45
C THR A 237 -12.53 -5.21 36.72
N LEU A 238 -11.80 -6.33 36.81
CA LEU A 238 -12.24 -7.64 36.36
C LEU A 238 -12.55 -8.50 37.58
N VAL A 239 -13.77 -9.02 37.67
CA VAL A 239 -14.19 -9.91 38.76
C VAL A 239 -14.68 -11.22 38.16
N LEU A 240 -14.10 -12.33 38.59
CA LEU A 240 -14.60 -13.67 38.30
C LEU A 240 -15.50 -14.14 39.42
N ARG A 241 -16.71 -14.59 39.08
CA ARG A 241 -17.68 -15.13 40.03
C ARG A 241 -18.18 -16.50 39.57
N PRO A 242 -18.49 -17.42 40.49
CA PRO A 242 -19.25 -18.61 40.15
C PRO A 242 -20.62 -18.20 39.58
N ALA A 243 -21.04 -18.87 38.50
CA ALA A 243 -22.36 -18.62 37.92
C ALA A 243 -23.46 -18.84 38.97
N GLY A 244 -24.36 -17.86 39.11
CA GLY A 244 -25.47 -17.90 40.10
C GLY A 244 -25.14 -17.43 41.52
N ALA A 245 -23.95 -16.89 41.80
CA ALA A 245 -23.67 -16.23 43.07
C ALA A 245 -24.55 -14.97 43.25
N ARG A 246 -25.13 -14.77 44.45
CA ARG A 246 -25.97 -13.59 44.77
C ARG A 246 -25.21 -12.29 44.48
N ARG A 247 -25.88 -11.36 43.78
CA ARG A 247 -25.32 -10.08 43.31
C ARG A 247 -24.87 -9.16 44.44
#